data_AF-A0AAW1D953-F1
#
_entry.id   AF-A0AAW1D953-F1
#
_cell.length_a   1.000
_cell.length_b   1.000
_cell.length_c   1.000
_cell.angle_alpha   90.00
_cell.angle_beta   90.00
_cell.angle_gamma   90.00
#
_symmetry.space_group_name_H-M   'P 1'
#
loop_
_entity.id
_entity.type
_entity.pdbx_description
1 polymer ?
#
loop_
_entity_poly.entity_id
_entity_poly.type
_entity_poly.pdbx_seq_one_letter_code
_entity_poly.pdbx_strand_id
1 'polypeptide(L)'
;MYHMEYANVTLLAVQQFYQELYPALSYTIILLTSLEEYLLLIWSLLITYSANIIMIYILYVILNYGIYKKYFNNSDTDKNSWWSNRKLTGCTRVLFVIAHPDDECMFFGPTIVSLVKSKAQVYLVCLSVGDMYGHGNERKHELWSACEALGIDSSSIWLYKYDKLKDDPKVEWRAGLVASLILKTVETLDIDTVITFDKKGVSGHKNHVSIYRAMTLLRSRNSLPSNCRVYLLETVCLLRKYSFYADILLSILFSKSLVYVTNVNEHKLITSAMTKHVSQFVWYRKLFMIFSRYTYINTLSNFIG
;
A
#
# COMPACT_ATOMS: atom_id res chain seq x y z
N MET A 1 -18.01 -13.83 23.60
CA MET A 1 -18.64 -15.17 23.64
C MET A 1 -18.54 -15.88 22.30
N TYR A 2 -19.03 -15.30 21.19
CA TYR A 2 -18.93 -15.91 19.85
C TYR A 2 -17.52 -16.30 19.38
N HIS A 3 -16.47 -15.54 19.68
CA HIS A 3 -15.11 -15.88 19.25
C HIS A 3 -14.52 -17.15 19.90
N MET A 4 -15.00 -17.56 21.07
CA MET A 4 -14.50 -18.77 21.76
C MET A 4 -15.14 -20.05 21.21
N GLU A 5 -16.38 -19.99 20.74
CA GLU A 5 -17.08 -21.14 20.16
C GLU A 5 -16.46 -21.55 18.82
N TYR A 6 -16.16 -20.60 17.92
CA TYR A 6 -15.51 -20.93 16.63
C TYR A 6 -14.10 -21.51 16.82
N ALA A 7 -13.34 -21.00 17.79
CA ALA A 7 -12.01 -21.52 18.12
C ALA A 7 -12.09 -22.99 18.60
N ASN A 8 -13.07 -23.32 19.44
CA ASN A 8 -13.27 -24.67 19.95
C ASN A 8 -13.74 -25.66 18.88
N VAL A 9 -14.66 -25.24 17.99
CA VAL A 9 -15.11 -26.09 16.87
C VAL A 9 -13.96 -26.37 15.89
N THR A 10 -13.14 -25.35 15.59
CA THR A 10 -11.98 -25.53 14.72
C THR A 10 -10.93 -26.44 15.36
N LEU A 11 -10.68 -26.29 16.67
CA LEU A 11 -9.74 -27.12 17.42
C LEU A 11 -10.18 -28.59 17.46
N LEU A 12 -11.47 -28.85 17.71
CA LEU A 12 -12.05 -30.20 17.69
C LEU A 12 -11.97 -30.84 16.31
N ALA A 13 -12.27 -30.09 15.24
CA ALA A 13 -12.14 -30.57 13.87
C ALA A 13 -10.69 -30.93 13.51
N VAL A 14 -9.72 -30.12 13.95
CA VAL A 14 -8.29 -30.40 13.74
C VAL A 14 -7.83 -31.62 14.54
N GLN A 15 -8.28 -31.76 15.80
CA GLN A 15 -7.95 -32.92 16.63
C GLN A 15 -8.53 -34.22 16.07
N GLN A 16 -9.78 -34.19 15.60
CA GLN A 16 -10.44 -35.34 15.01
C GLN A 16 -9.80 -35.73 13.67
N PHE A 17 -9.49 -34.76 12.82
CA PHE A 17 -8.71 -35.00 11.60
C PHE A 17 -7.35 -35.62 11.92
N TYR A 18 -6.65 -35.14 12.95
CA TYR A 18 -5.36 -35.71 13.36
C TYR A 18 -5.48 -37.15 13.87
N GLN A 19 -6.52 -37.47 14.65
CA GLN A 19 -6.75 -38.82 15.15
C GLN A 19 -7.14 -39.83 14.06
N GLU A 20 -7.76 -39.40 12.97
CA GLU A 20 -8.10 -40.27 11.84
C GLU A 20 -6.93 -40.40 10.85
N LEU A 21 -6.22 -39.31 10.58
CA LEU A 21 -5.13 -39.29 9.60
C LEU A 21 -3.86 -39.96 10.12
N TYR A 22 -3.54 -39.80 11.41
CA TYR A 22 -2.28 -40.29 11.99
C TYR A 22 -2.18 -41.83 11.95
N PRO A 23 -3.20 -42.63 12.35
CA PRO A 23 -3.14 -44.09 12.25
C PRO A 23 -3.08 -44.57 10.79
N ALA A 24 -3.82 -43.92 9.89
CA ALA A 24 -3.84 -44.27 8.46
C ALA A 24 -2.47 -44.04 7.81
N LEU A 25 -1.85 -42.88 8.05
CA LEU A 25 -0.48 -42.59 7.58
C LEU A 25 0.54 -43.52 8.22
N SER A 26 0.43 -43.79 9.53
CA SER A 26 1.34 -44.67 10.27
C SER A 26 1.31 -46.10 9.71
N TYR A 27 0.11 -46.66 9.49
CA TYR A 27 -0.06 -48.00 8.94
C TYR A 27 0.44 -48.10 7.49
N THR A 28 0.16 -47.08 6.67
CA THR A 28 0.63 -47.03 5.28
C THR A 28 2.16 -46.96 5.22
N ILE A 29 2.80 -46.19 6.10
CA ILE A 29 4.27 -46.07 6.18
C ILE A 29 4.92 -47.39 6.62
N ILE A 30 4.32 -48.11 7.58
CA ILE A 30 4.81 -49.42 8.07
C ILE A 30 4.81 -50.49 6.96
N LEU A 31 3.92 -50.37 5.96
CA LEU A 31 3.81 -51.30 4.84
C LEU A 31 4.77 -51.02 3.67
N LEU A 32 5.46 -49.88 3.68
CA LEU A 32 6.42 -49.54 2.63
C LEU A 32 7.73 -50.32 2.86
N THR A 33 8.15 -51.06 1.86
CA THR A 33 9.30 -51.99 1.93
C THR A 33 10.51 -51.51 1.13
N SER A 34 10.35 -50.51 0.26
CA SER A 34 11.42 -49.98 -0.58
C SER A 34 11.53 -48.45 -0.51
N LEU A 35 12.74 -47.92 -0.73
CA LEU A 35 12.98 -46.46 -0.80
C LEU A 35 12.11 -45.80 -1.89
N GLU A 36 11.83 -46.50 -2.98
CA GLU A 36 10.99 -46.01 -4.08
C GLU A 36 9.55 -45.76 -3.62
N GLU A 37 8.98 -46.67 -2.84
CA GLU A 37 7.62 -46.53 -2.27
C GLU A 37 7.53 -45.33 -1.30
N TYR A 38 8.56 -45.11 -0.47
CA TYR A 38 8.65 -43.92 0.38
C TYR A 38 8.72 -42.62 -0.42
N LEU A 39 9.54 -42.59 -1.47
CA LEU A 39 9.65 -41.40 -2.33
C LEU A 39 8.33 -41.12 -3.04
N LEU A 40 7.63 -42.13 -3.56
CA LEU A 40 6.32 -41.97 -4.19
C LEU A 40 5.26 -41.43 -3.22
N LEU A 41 5.24 -41.91 -1.97
CA LEU A 41 4.35 -41.38 -0.94
C LEU A 41 4.64 -39.91 -0.64
N ILE A 42 5.91 -39.55 -0.44
CA ILE A 42 6.31 -38.15 -0.19
C ILE A 42 5.92 -37.27 -1.37
N TRP A 43 6.19 -37.68 -2.61
CA TRP A 43 5.79 -36.96 -3.81
C TRP A 43 4.27 -36.78 -3.91
N SER A 44 3.49 -37.82 -3.64
CA SER A 44 2.02 -37.77 -3.64
C SER A 44 1.49 -36.79 -2.58
N LEU A 45 2.05 -36.83 -1.37
CA LEU A 45 1.70 -35.89 -0.31
C LEU A 45 2.05 -34.45 -0.70
N LEU A 46 3.26 -34.20 -1.23
CA LEU A 46 3.67 -32.88 -1.68
C LEU A 46 2.72 -32.33 -2.77
N ILE A 47 2.37 -33.16 -3.75
CA ILE A 47 1.41 -32.78 -4.80
C ILE A 47 0.05 -32.45 -4.17
N THR A 48 -0.47 -33.31 -3.30
CA THR A 48 -1.78 -33.13 -2.67
C THR A 48 -1.83 -31.86 -1.80
N TYR A 49 -0.84 -31.64 -0.94
CA TYR A 49 -0.79 -30.43 -0.11
C TYR A 49 -0.59 -29.17 -0.95
N SER A 50 0.24 -29.22 -1.99
CA SER A 50 0.41 -28.08 -2.91
C SER A 50 -0.90 -27.75 -3.64
N ALA A 51 -1.63 -28.75 -4.13
CA ALA A 51 -2.93 -28.58 -4.77
C ALA A 51 -3.96 -27.98 -3.81
N ASN A 52 -4.01 -28.45 -2.56
CA ASN A 52 -4.89 -27.90 -1.54
C ASN A 52 -4.58 -26.43 -1.22
N ILE A 53 -3.30 -26.07 -1.09
CA ILE A 53 -2.87 -24.68 -0.86
C ILE A 53 -3.28 -23.78 -2.03
N ILE A 54 -3.08 -24.23 -3.27
CA ILE A 54 -3.49 -23.51 -4.48
C ILE A 54 -5.00 -23.33 -4.50
N MET A 55 -5.77 -24.38 -4.20
CA MET A 55 -7.23 -24.31 -4.15
C MET A 55 -7.73 -23.31 -3.10
N ILE A 56 -7.16 -23.34 -1.89
CA ILE A 56 -7.47 -22.37 -0.83
C ILE A 56 -7.15 -20.94 -1.30
N TYR A 57 -6.01 -20.74 -1.95
CA TYR A 57 -5.63 -19.43 -2.49
C TYR A 57 -6.59 -18.95 -3.58
N ILE A 58 -7.02 -19.81 -4.50
CA ILE A 58 -8.01 -19.48 -5.54
C ILE A 58 -9.34 -19.08 -4.90
N LEU A 59 -9.83 -19.86 -3.94
CA LEU A 59 -11.07 -19.54 -3.20
C LEU A 59 -10.95 -18.20 -2.46
N TYR A 60 -9.78 -17.93 -1.87
CA TYR A 60 -9.48 -16.66 -1.22
C TYR A 60 -9.51 -15.48 -2.20
N VAL A 61 -8.94 -15.62 -3.39
CA VAL A 61 -8.98 -14.58 -4.44
C VAL A 61 -10.41 -14.36 -4.93
N ILE A 62 -11.19 -15.42 -5.15
CA ILE A 62 -12.61 -15.34 -5.54
C ILE A 62 -13.43 -14.62 -4.47
N LEU A 63 -13.20 -14.92 -3.19
CA LEU A 63 -13.87 -14.26 -2.08
C LEU A 63 -13.55 -12.75 -2.06
N ASN A 64 -12.28 -12.37 -2.19
CA ASN A 64 -11.88 -10.97 -2.28
C ASN A 64 -12.48 -10.28 -3.50
N TYR A 65 -12.55 -10.95 -4.65
CA TYR A 65 -13.20 -10.41 -5.84
C TYR A 65 -14.71 -10.19 -5.63
N GLY A 66 -15.40 -11.12 -4.96
CA GLY A 66 -16.80 -10.97 -4.59
C GLY A 66 -17.03 -9.77 -3.67
N ILE A 67 -16.18 -9.60 -2.66
CA ILE A 67 -16.18 -8.42 -1.76
C ILE A 67 -15.92 -7.15 -2.58
N TYR A 68 -14.88 -7.14 -3.41
CA TYR A 68 -14.54 -6.02 -4.29
C TYR A 68 -15.73 -5.58 -5.15
N LYS A 69 -16.34 -6.52 -5.86
CA LYS A 69 -17.46 -6.25 -6.77
C LYS A 69 -18.68 -5.72 -6.03
N LYS A 70 -18.99 -6.31 -4.87
CA LYS A 70 -20.18 -5.95 -4.08
C LYS A 70 -20.05 -4.55 -3.46
N TYR A 71 -18.86 -4.18 -3.02
CA TYR A 71 -18.67 -3.07 -2.09
C TYR A 71 -17.82 -1.92 -2.62
N PHE A 72 -16.99 -2.14 -3.63
CA PHE A 72 -16.06 -1.13 -4.12
C PHE A 72 -16.26 -0.82 -5.60
N ASN A 73 -16.66 -1.79 -6.43
CA ASN A 73 -16.83 -1.56 -7.86
C ASN A 73 -18.05 -0.68 -8.22
N ASN A 74 -19.06 -0.62 -7.36
CA ASN A 74 -20.26 0.20 -7.58
C ASN A 74 -20.11 1.57 -6.90
N SER A 75 -20.10 2.63 -7.72
CA SER A 75 -19.80 4.02 -7.37
C SER A 75 -20.69 4.66 -6.30
N ASP A 76 -21.88 4.11 -6.03
CA ASP A 76 -22.87 4.67 -5.11
C ASP A 76 -22.87 4.08 -3.68
N THR A 77 -22.03 3.09 -3.41
CA THR A 77 -22.11 2.30 -2.17
C THR A 77 -21.38 2.89 -0.95
N ASP A 78 -20.69 4.01 -1.11
CA ASP A 78 -19.89 4.63 -0.03
C ASP A 78 -20.73 5.12 1.16
N LYS A 79 -22.03 5.40 0.95
CA LYS A 79 -22.88 6.03 1.99
C LYS A 79 -23.36 5.10 3.10
N ASN A 80 -23.33 3.77 2.91
CA ASN A 80 -23.90 2.80 3.87
C ASN A 80 -22.96 1.63 4.21
N SER A 81 -21.66 1.81 4.02
CA SER A 81 -20.69 0.75 4.27
C SER A 81 -20.13 0.79 5.69
N TRP A 82 -19.91 -0.39 6.29
CA TRP A 82 -19.30 -0.53 7.61
C TRP A 82 -17.83 -0.05 7.66
N TRP A 83 -17.19 0.17 6.52
CA TRP A 83 -15.82 0.70 6.42
C TRP A 83 -15.77 2.20 6.09
N SER A 84 -16.89 2.89 5.89
CA SER A 84 -16.95 4.34 5.64
C SER A 84 -16.27 5.15 6.75
N ASN A 85 -16.38 4.69 8.01
CA ASN A 85 -15.68 5.24 9.17
C ASN A 85 -14.15 5.06 9.14
N ARG A 86 -13.59 4.39 8.12
CA ARG A 86 -12.15 4.17 7.94
C ARG A 86 -11.54 5.08 6.88
N LYS A 87 -12.18 6.21 6.58
CA LYS A 87 -11.64 7.30 5.74
C LYS A 87 -11.33 8.52 6.58
N LEU A 88 -10.44 9.39 6.09
CA LEU A 88 -10.19 10.70 6.72
C LEU A 88 -11.48 11.51 6.80
N THR A 89 -11.74 12.09 7.96
CA THR A 89 -12.83 13.05 8.19
C THR A 89 -12.26 14.37 8.72
N GLY A 90 -12.94 15.48 8.38
CA GLY A 90 -12.54 16.81 8.82
C GLY A 90 -11.15 17.24 8.34
N CYS A 91 -10.67 16.73 7.20
CA CYS A 91 -9.48 17.23 6.52
C CYS A 91 -9.90 18.14 5.37
N THR A 92 -9.31 19.34 5.30
CA THR A 92 -9.61 20.33 4.27
C THR A 92 -8.43 20.51 3.34
N ARG A 93 -7.20 20.55 3.87
CA ARG A 93 -5.96 20.85 3.15
C ARG A 93 -4.94 19.74 3.42
N VAL A 94 -4.80 18.83 2.47
CA VAL A 94 -4.03 17.59 2.62
C VAL A 94 -2.77 17.65 1.77
N LEU A 95 -1.60 17.55 2.39
CA LEU A 95 -0.30 17.51 1.71
C LEU A 95 0.23 16.08 1.60
N PHE A 96 0.49 15.64 0.37
CA PHE A 96 1.30 14.46 0.11
C PHE A 96 2.78 14.85 0.01
N VAL A 97 3.63 14.21 0.81
CA VAL A 97 5.08 14.38 0.73
C VAL A 97 5.69 13.12 0.12
N ILE A 98 6.19 13.25 -1.11
CA ILE A 98 6.79 12.17 -1.89
C ILE A 98 8.27 12.43 -2.17
N ALA A 99 9.02 11.39 -2.53
CA ALA A 99 10.44 11.53 -2.80
C ALA A 99 10.72 11.79 -4.27
N HIS A 100 10.04 11.08 -5.17
CA HIS A 100 10.32 11.10 -6.61
C HIS A 100 9.03 11.31 -7.42
N PRO A 101 9.15 11.85 -8.65
CA PRO A 101 8.07 11.79 -9.62
C PRO A 101 7.67 10.34 -9.87
N ASP A 102 6.37 10.04 -9.87
CA ASP A 102 5.69 8.74 -9.99
C ASP A 102 5.28 8.04 -8.69
N ASP A 103 5.82 8.45 -7.55
CA ASP A 103 5.40 7.94 -6.24
C ASP A 103 3.90 8.20 -6.00
N GLU A 104 3.35 9.30 -6.53
CA GLU A 104 1.95 9.68 -6.40
C GLU A 104 1.01 8.67 -7.09
N CYS A 105 1.40 8.16 -8.25
CA CYS A 105 0.63 7.17 -8.98
C CYS A 105 0.85 5.76 -8.41
N MET A 106 2.10 5.42 -8.08
CA MET A 106 2.45 4.07 -7.65
C MET A 106 2.00 3.75 -6.23
N PHE A 107 2.07 4.72 -5.32
CA PHE A 107 1.88 4.45 -3.89
C PHE A 107 0.65 5.12 -3.31
N PHE A 108 0.28 6.32 -3.78
CA PHE A 108 -0.74 7.15 -3.15
C PHE A 108 -2.01 7.35 -3.98
N GLY A 109 -2.07 6.80 -5.19
CA GLY A 109 -3.18 6.98 -6.13
C GLY A 109 -4.56 6.75 -5.51
N PRO A 110 -4.81 5.61 -4.82
CA PRO A 110 -6.10 5.36 -4.15
C PRO A 110 -6.53 6.46 -3.17
N THR A 111 -5.61 6.91 -2.32
CA THR A 111 -5.91 7.97 -1.34
C THR A 111 -6.11 9.32 -2.04
N ILE A 112 -5.25 9.70 -2.98
CA ILE A 112 -5.35 10.97 -3.73
C ILE A 112 -6.72 11.08 -4.40
N VAL A 113 -7.08 10.08 -5.22
CA VAL A 113 -8.33 10.09 -5.98
C VAL A 113 -9.54 10.14 -5.06
N SER A 114 -9.51 9.41 -3.94
CA SER A 114 -10.60 9.46 -2.96
C SER A 114 -10.73 10.84 -2.31
N LEU A 115 -9.62 11.52 -1.98
CA LEU A 115 -9.65 12.83 -1.34
C LEU A 115 -10.10 13.93 -2.30
N VAL A 116 -9.64 13.90 -3.55
CA VAL A 116 -10.10 14.80 -4.63
C VAL A 116 -11.60 14.63 -4.85
N LYS A 117 -12.10 13.39 -4.91
CA LYS A 117 -13.53 13.09 -5.05
C LYS A 117 -14.35 13.62 -3.87
N SER A 118 -13.80 13.55 -2.65
CA SER A 118 -14.37 14.13 -1.42
C SER A 118 -14.21 15.65 -1.32
N LYS A 119 -13.70 16.33 -2.36
CA LYS A 119 -13.51 17.78 -2.42
C LYS A 119 -12.53 18.36 -1.39
N ALA A 120 -11.60 17.53 -0.89
CA ALA A 120 -10.45 18.04 -0.14
C ALA A 120 -9.49 18.77 -1.09
N GLN A 121 -8.83 19.82 -0.60
CA GLN A 121 -7.76 20.49 -1.32
C GLN A 121 -6.48 19.66 -1.17
N VAL A 122 -6.11 18.97 -2.24
CA VAL A 122 -4.93 18.11 -2.27
C VAL A 122 -3.74 18.90 -2.77
N TYR A 123 -2.68 18.89 -1.97
CA TYR A 123 -1.38 19.45 -2.22
C TYR A 123 -0.36 18.32 -2.38
N LEU A 124 0.63 18.52 -3.23
CA LEU A 124 1.70 17.55 -3.44
C LEU A 124 3.05 18.23 -3.41
N VAL A 125 3.96 17.71 -2.60
CA VAL A 125 5.36 18.11 -2.59
C VAL A 125 6.26 16.93 -2.92
N CYS A 126 7.08 17.11 -3.95
CA CYS A 126 8.08 16.15 -4.37
C CYS A 126 9.48 16.69 -4.01
N LEU A 127 10.26 15.90 -3.29
CA LEU A 127 11.53 16.36 -2.71
C LEU A 127 12.74 16.25 -3.65
N SER A 128 12.58 15.57 -4.78
CA SER A 128 13.60 15.45 -5.82
C SER A 128 12.97 15.47 -7.21
N VAL A 129 13.73 15.96 -8.19
CA VAL A 129 13.36 15.94 -9.62
C VAL A 129 13.43 14.55 -10.26
N GLY A 130 13.87 13.52 -9.51
CA GLY A 130 14.00 12.17 -10.05
C GLY A 130 15.15 12.05 -11.07
N ASP A 131 16.27 12.75 -10.85
CA ASP A 131 17.30 12.95 -11.87
C ASP A 131 18.44 11.91 -11.83
N MET A 132 18.26 10.74 -11.19
CA MET A 132 19.31 9.71 -11.13
C MET A 132 19.88 9.36 -12.52
N TYR A 133 19.00 9.32 -13.52
CA TYR A 133 19.34 8.94 -14.89
C TYR A 133 19.45 10.14 -15.85
N GLY A 134 19.48 11.38 -15.34
CA GLY A 134 19.59 12.60 -16.17
C GLY A 134 18.29 13.08 -16.82
N HIS A 135 17.13 12.55 -16.39
CA HIS A 135 15.81 12.84 -16.95
C HIS A 135 14.98 13.82 -16.10
N GLY A 136 15.58 14.56 -15.17
CA GLY A 136 14.84 15.36 -14.18
C GLY A 136 13.97 16.47 -14.78
N ASN A 137 14.36 17.06 -15.90
CA ASN A 137 13.55 18.08 -16.59
C ASN A 137 12.30 17.46 -17.22
N GLU A 138 12.43 16.29 -17.86
CA GLU A 138 11.29 15.55 -18.44
C GLU A 138 10.34 15.10 -17.33
N ARG A 139 10.88 14.45 -16.29
CA ARG A 139 10.11 13.94 -15.15
C ARG A 139 9.37 15.01 -14.37
N LYS A 140 9.88 16.26 -14.37
CA LYS A 140 9.12 17.41 -13.87
C LYS A 140 7.82 17.58 -14.66
N HIS A 141 7.87 17.65 -15.98
CA HIS A 141 6.67 17.81 -16.80
C HIS A 141 5.71 16.62 -16.65
N GLU A 142 6.27 15.40 -16.57
CA GLU A 142 5.52 14.18 -16.33
C GLU A 142 4.76 14.20 -15.01
N LEU A 143 5.41 14.64 -13.91
CA LEU A 143 4.79 14.81 -12.60
C LEU A 143 3.59 15.77 -12.66
N TRP A 144 3.75 16.92 -13.30
CA TRP A 144 2.66 17.89 -13.43
C TRP A 144 1.48 17.30 -14.20
N SER A 145 1.72 16.69 -15.36
CA SER A 145 0.67 16.03 -16.16
C SER A 145 -0.01 14.88 -15.44
N ALA A 146 0.73 14.09 -14.65
CA ALA A 146 0.18 12.99 -13.85
C ALA A 146 -0.70 13.52 -12.71
N CYS A 147 -0.24 14.55 -12.00
CA CYS A 147 -1.00 15.19 -10.92
C CYS A 147 -2.30 15.82 -11.42
N GLU A 148 -2.26 16.53 -12.56
CA GLU A 148 -3.47 17.07 -13.20
C GLU A 148 -4.46 15.95 -13.57
N ALA A 149 -3.96 14.82 -14.10
CA ALA A 149 -4.79 13.66 -14.41
C ALA A 149 -5.41 13.04 -13.15
N LEU A 150 -4.74 13.09 -11.99
CA LEU A 150 -5.29 12.68 -10.70
C LEU A 150 -6.27 13.70 -10.09
N GLY A 151 -6.42 14.88 -10.72
CA GLY A 151 -7.29 15.97 -10.27
C GLY A 151 -6.65 16.89 -9.22
N ILE A 152 -5.31 16.89 -9.12
CA ILE A 152 -4.56 17.86 -8.32
C ILE A 152 -4.33 19.11 -9.18
N ASP A 153 -4.65 20.28 -8.64
CA ASP A 153 -4.43 21.55 -9.33
C ASP A 153 -2.92 21.83 -9.51
N SER A 154 -2.52 22.34 -10.67
CA SER A 154 -1.13 22.63 -10.99
C SER A 154 -0.47 23.66 -10.07
N SER A 155 -1.24 24.57 -9.47
CA SER A 155 -0.77 25.50 -8.44
C SER A 155 -0.56 24.84 -7.08
N SER A 156 -1.07 23.61 -6.90
CA SER A 156 -0.96 22.82 -5.68
C SER A 156 0.25 21.86 -5.67
N ILE A 157 1.15 21.97 -6.65
CA ILE A 157 2.33 21.10 -6.82
C ILE A 157 3.60 21.88 -6.51
N TRP A 158 4.41 21.36 -5.58
CA TRP A 158 5.74 21.86 -5.26
C TRP A 158 6.81 20.82 -5.58
N LEU A 159 7.82 21.22 -6.35
CA LEU A 159 8.97 20.38 -6.64
C LEU A 159 10.24 21.04 -6.11
N TYR A 160 10.92 20.35 -5.21
CA TYR A 160 12.21 20.79 -4.72
C TYR A 160 13.35 20.25 -5.60
N LYS A 161 14.34 21.11 -5.84
CA LYS A 161 15.61 20.76 -6.47
C LYS A 161 16.73 21.25 -5.57
N TYR A 162 17.31 20.34 -4.80
CA TYR A 162 18.47 20.61 -3.96
C TYR A 162 19.57 19.59 -4.24
N ASP A 163 20.80 20.05 -4.44
CA ASP A 163 21.96 19.17 -4.68
C ASP A 163 22.21 18.17 -3.54
N LYS A 164 21.75 18.51 -2.33
CA LYS A 164 21.84 17.69 -1.11
C LYS A 164 20.74 16.62 -1.01
N LEU A 165 19.74 16.64 -1.90
CA LEU A 165 18.64 15.66 -1.98
C LEU A 165 18.80 14.83 -3.26
N LYS A 166 19.93 14.12 -3.37
CA LYS A 166 20.21 13.28 -4.55
C LYS A 166 19.21 12.15 -4.65
N ASP A 167 18.69 11.94 -5.87
CA ASP A 167 17.85 10.79 -6.19
C ASP A 167 18.70 9.51 -6.25
N ASP A 168 18.81 8.79 -5.12
CA ASP A 168 19.49 7.51 -5.04
C ASP A 168 18.86 6.63 -3.93
N PRO A 169 18.46 5.37 -4.22
CA PRO A 169 17.87 4.45 -3.25
C PRO A 169 18.78 4.09 -2.09
N LYS A 170 20.08 4.31 -2.21
CA LYS A 170 21.10 4.00 -1.21
C LYS A 170 21.57 5.23 -0.43
N VAL A 171 21.32 6.44 -0.95
CA VAL A 171 21.71 7.68 -0.27
C VAL A 171 20.61 8.07 0.70
N GLU A 172 21.01 8.40 1.92
CA GLU A 172 20.09 8.92 2.92
C GLU A 172 20.12 10.45 2.93
N TRP A 173 18.96 11.09 2.89
CA TRP A 173 18.85 12.54 3.03
C TRP A 173 18.93 12.95 4.49
N ARG A 174 19.57 14.10 4.73
CA ARG A 174 19.66 14.66 6.10
C ARG A 174 18.25 15.00 6.61
N ALA A 175 17.79 14.28 7.61
CA ALA A 175 16.45 14.45 8.20
C ALA A 175 16.14 15.91 8.60
N GLY A 176 17.13 16.66 9.12
CA GLY A 176 16.95 18.07 9.46
C GLY A 176 16.65 18.98 8.27
N LEU A 177 17.29 18.73 7.12
CA LEU A 177 17.01 19.48 5.89
C LEU A 177 15.61 19.15 5.40
N VAL A 178 15.29 17.86 5.26
CA VAL A 178 13.96 17.42 4.80
C VAL A 178 12.86 17.93 5.73
N ALA A 179 13.07 17.88 7.05
CA ALA A 179 12.15 18.42 8.05
C ALA A 179 11.90 19.91 7.85
N SER A 180 12.96 20.71 7.63
CA SER A 180 12.81 22.15 7.39
C SER A 180 12.01 22.47 6.12
N LEU A 181 12.16 21.67 5.05
CA LEU A 181 11.41 21.84 3.81
C LEU A 181 9.95 21.47 3.98
N ILE A 182 9.66 20.34 4.63
CA ILE A 182 8.29 19.91 4.91
C ILE A 182 7.59 20.93 5.81
N LEU A 183 8.23 21.36 6.90
CA LEU A 183 7.67 22.36 7.82
C LEU A 183 7.34 23.66 7.11
N LYS A 184 8.30 24.17 6.31
CA LYS A 184 8.08 25.38 5.50
C LYS A 184 6.87 25.23 4.59
N THR A 185 6.72 24.10 3.90
CA THR A 185 5.57 23.84 3.03
C THR A 185 4.25 23.75 3.81
N VAL A 186 4.27 23.06 4.97
CA VAL A 186 3.10 22.94 5.86
C VAL A 186 2.61 24.30 6.35
N GLU A 187 3.53 25.16 6.81
CA GLU A 187 3.19 26.50 7.32
C GLU A 187 2.75 27.44 6.19
N THR A 188 3.48 27.44 5.06
CA THR A 188 3.18 28.33 3.92
C THR A 188 1.81 28.04 3.31
N LEU A 189 1.40 26.77 3.29
CA LEU A 189 0.17 26.31 2.68
C LEU A 189 -0.93 26.02 3.71
N ASP A 190 -0.75 26.36 4.98
CA ASP A 190 -1.73 26.12 6.05
C ASP A 190 -2.31 24.69 6.01
N ILE A 191 -1.41 23.69 6.02
CA ILE A 191 -1.77 22.28 5.85
C ILE A 191 -2.29 21.70 7.17
N ASP A 192 -3.48 21.10 7.12
CA ASP A 192 -4.09 20.42 8.28
C ASP A 192 -3.78 18.92 8.35
N THR A 193 -3.35 18.31 7.24
CA THR A 193 -3.08 16.88 7.17
C THR A 193 -1.90 16.59 6.26
N VAL A 194 -0.89 15.87 6.75
CA VAL A 194 0.25 15.39 5.97
C VAL A 194 0.14 13.87 5.78
N ILE A 195 0.34 13.40 4.56
CA ILE A 195 0.38 11.97 4.21
C ILE A 195 1.73 11.65 3.57
N THR A 196 2.43 10.64 4.08
CA THR A 196 3.74 10.24 3.54
C THR A 196 4.07 8.77 3.85
N PHE A 197 5.32 8.36 3.60
CA PHE A 197 5.81 7.00 3.80
C PHE A 197 6.05 6.65 5.27
N ASP A 198 5.84 5.38 5.63
CA ASP A 198 6.22 4.87 6.95
C ASP A 198 7.74 4.61 7.10
N LYS A 199 8.13 4.08 8.26
CA LYS A 199 9.51 3.77 8.63
C LYS A 199 10.26 2.84 7.68
N LYS A 200 9.56 2.05 6.86
CA LYS A 200 10.16 1.10 5.91
C LYS A 200 10.13 1.63 4.48
N GLY A 201 9.44 2.73 4.19
CA GLY A 201 9.51 3.37 2.87
C GLY A 201 9.05 2.49 1.71
N VAL A 202 8.06 1.61 1.94
CA VAL A 202 7.51 0.58 1.04
C VAL A 202 8.50 -0.52 0.65
N SER A 203 9.67 -0.17 0.11
CA SER A 203 10.71 -1.10 -0.37
C SER A 203 12.03 -0.99 0.38
N GLY A 204 12.12 -0.12 1.40
CA GLY A 204 13.39 0.21 2.07
C GLY A 204 14.18 1.32 1.37
N HIS A 205 13.60 2.00 0.39
CA HIS A 205 14.23 3.10 -0.33
C HIS A 205 14.67 4.21 0.63
N LYS A 206 15.96 4.56 0.65
CA LYS A 206 16.53 5.48 1.65
C LYS A 206 15.92 6.87 1.59
N ASN A 207 15.59 7.40 0.42
CA ASN A 207 14.86 8.67 0.28
C ASN A 207 13.48 8.64 0.97
N HIS A 208 12.69 7.57 0.80
CA HIS A 208 11.38 7.43 1.45
C HIS A 208 11.53 7.34 2.97
N VAL A 209 12.49 6.54 3.44
CA VAL A 209 12.83 6.41 4.86
C VAL A 209 13.31 7.75 5.44
N SER A 210 14.00 8.58 4.65
CA SER A 210 14.46 9.89 5.08
C SER A 210 13.29 10.85 5.35
N ILE A 211 12.21 10.75 4.56
CA ILE A 211 10.98 11.52 4.81
C ILE A 211 10.36 11.11 6.15
N TYR A 212 10.25 9.80 6.42
CA TYR A 212 9.77 9.34 7.71
C TYR A 212 10.63 9.86 8.87
N ARG A 213 11.96 9.79 8.76
CA ARG A 213 12.90 10.31 9.78
C ARG A 213 12.72 11.81 10.01
N ALA A 214 12.46 12.57 8.95
CA ALA A 214 12.17 14.00 9.05
C ALA A 214 10.85 14.26 9.80
N MET A 215 9.80 13.48 9.54
CA MET A 215 8.54 13.57 10.28
C MET A 215 8.71 13.24 11.75
N THR A 216 9.50 12.21 12.09
CA THR A 216 9.87 11.90 13.49
C THR A 216 10.61 13.06 14.15
N LEU A 217 11.54 13.69 13.45
CA LEU A 217 12.26 14.86 13.96
C LEU A 217 11.30 16.03 14.24
N LEU A 218 10.42 16.37 13.30
CA LEU A 218 9.42 17.44 13.47
C LEU A 218 8.48 17.16 14.65
N ARG A 219 8.04 15.90 14.80
CA ARG A 219 7.20 15.50 15.92
C ARG A 219 7.94 15.58 17.25
N SER A 220 9.17 15.08 17.33
CA SER A 220 9.98 15.11 18.56
C SER A 220 10.25 16.54 19.07
N ARG A 221 10.26 17.52 18.15
CA ARG A 221 10.45 18.94 18.44
C ARG A 221 9.14 19.71 18.60
N ASN A 222 7.98 19.04 18.49
CA ASN A 222 6.66 19.66 18.45
C ASN A 222 6.60 20.85 17.46
N SER A 223 7.27 20.72 16.30
CA SER A 223 7.38 21.81 15.33
C SER A 223 6.21 21.91 14.36
N LEU A 224 5.43 20.84 14.20
CA LEU A 224 4.23 20.88 13.35
C LEU A 224 3.12 21.68 14.04
N PRO A 225 2.28 22.40 13.26
CA PRO A 225 1.08 23.05 13.80
C PRO A 225 0.21 22.07 14.61
N SER A 226 -0.40 22.54 15.68
CA SER A 226 -1.15 21.70 16.63
C SER A 226 -2.37 21.00 16.00
N ASN A 227 -2.94 21.59 14.96
CA ASN A 227 -4.05 21.05 14.16
C ASN A 227 -3.58 20.12 13.04
N CYS A 228 -2.27 20.02 12.77
CA CYS A 228 -1.73 19.23 11.67
C CYS A 228 -1.63 17.75 12.06
N ARG A 229 -2.43 16.90 11.41
CA ARG A 229 -2.40 15.45 11.56
C ARG A 229 -1.44 14.82 10.57
N VAL A 230 -0.79 13.73 10.95
CA VAL A 230 0.15 13.02 10.07
C VAL A 230 -0.26 11.57 9.93
N TYR A 231 -0.32 11.09 8.69
CA TYR A 231 -0.64 9.70 8.35
C TYR A 231 0.44 9.08 7.49
N LEU A 232 0.70 7.79 7.73
CA LEU A 232 1.79 7.05 7.10
C LEU A 232 1.25 5.87 6.29
N LEU A 233 1.67 5.78 5.04
CA LEU A 233 1.40 4.64 4.18
C LEU A 233 2.12 3.39 4.69
N GLU A 234 1.34 2.38 5.04
CA GLU A 234 1.86 1.14 5.62
C GLU A 234 2.69 0.34 4.62
N THR A 235 3.90 -0.04 5.03
CA THR A 235 4.72 -1.01 4.31
C THR A 235 4.28 -2.45 4.63
N VAL A 236 3.87 -3.19 3.60
CA VAL A 236 3.51 -4.62 3.71
C VAL A 236 4.61 -5.55 3.20
N CYS A 237 4.53 -6.84 3.55
CA CYS A 237 5.43 -7.86 3.03
C CYS A 237 5.24 -8.08 1.52
N LEU A 238 6.21 -8.72 0.85
CA LEU A 238 6.20 -8.91 -0.61
C LEU A 238 4.96 -9.65 -1.12
N LEU A 239 4.49 -10.67 -0.40
CA LEU A 239 3.28 -11.43 -0.78
C LEU A 239 2.06 -10.51 -0.85
N ARG A 240 1.84 -9.70 0.17
CA ARG A 240 0.74 -8.71 0.20
C ARG A 240 0.98 -7.55 -0.76
N LYS A 241 2.24 -7.19 -1.00
CA LYS A 241 2.60 -6.11 -1.94
C LYS A 241 2.13 -6.44 -3.34
N TYR A 242 2.29 -7.70 -3.78
CA TYR A 242 1.98 -8.12 -5.15
C TYR A 242 0.69 -8.97 -5.26
N SER A 243 -0.24 -8.81 -4.31
CA SER A 243 -1.53 -9.51 -4.32
C SER A 243 -2.69 -8.65 -4.82
N PHE A 244 -2.43 -7.54 -5.53
CA PHE A 244 -3.45 -6.71 -6.19
C PHE A 244 -4.66 -6.41 -5.27
N TYR A 245 -5.90 -6.52 -5.77
CA TYR A 245 -7.13 -6.46 -4.96
C TYR A 245 -7.34 -7.65 -4.02
N ALA A 246 -6.59 -8.75 -4.13
CA ALA A 246 -6.73 -9.90 -3.22
C ALA A 246 -6.29 -9.57 -1.79
N ASP A 247 -5.66 -8.42 -1.53
CA ASP A 247 -5.32 -7.98 -0.18
C ASP A 247 -6.45 -7.26 0.58
N ILE A 248 -7.65 -7.12 0.01
CA ILE A 248 -8.78 -6.40 0.62
C ILE A 248 -9.12 -6.97 1.99
N LEU A 249 -9.38 -8.28 2.08
CA LEU A 249 -9.74 -8.94 3.33
C LEU A 249 -8.67 -8.76 4.41
N LEU A 250 -7.40 -8.98 4.06
CA LEU A 250 -6.30 -8.79 5.02
C LEU A 250 -6.19 -7.34 5.45
N SER A 251 -6.33 -6.40 4.52
CA SER A 251 -6.27 -4.96 4.81
C SER A 251 -7.37 -4.54 5.77
N ILE A 252 -8.59 -5.04 5.60
CA ILE A 252 -9.69 -4.63 6.45
C ILE A 252 -9.67 -5.35 7.82
N LEU A 253 -9.32 -6.64 7.84
CA LEU A 253 -9.29 -7.43 9.08
C LEU A 253 -8.13 -7.03 10.00
N PHE A 254 -6.94 -6.83 9.44
CA PHE A 254 -5.72 -6.65 10.25
C PHE A 254 -5.34 -5.20 10.48
N SER A 255 -5.94 -4.25 9.76
CA SER A 255 -5.61 -2.84 9.93
C SER A 255 -6.62 -2.14 10.83
N LYS A 256 -6.14 -1.49 11.90
CA LYS A 256 -6.91 -0.45 12.63
C LYS A 256 -6.83 0.92 11.92
N SER A 257 -6.19 0.95 10.77
CA SER A 257 -5.82 2.15 10.04
C SER A 257 -6.90 2.54 9.04
N LEU A 258 -6.72 3.71 8.43
CA LEU A 258 -7.60 4.18 7.37
C LEU A 258 -7.39 3.32 6.12
N VAL A 259 -8.45 3.04 5.37
CA VAL A 259 -8.41 2.16 4.21
C VAL A 259 -9.07 2.86 3.01
N TYR A 260 -8.30 2.98 1.94
CA TYR A 260 -8.74 3.50 0.65
C TYR A 260 -8.66 2.40 -0.37
N VAL A 261 -9.77 2.09 -1.04
CA VAL A 261 -9.86 1.06 -2.08
C VAL A 261 -10.42 1.73 -3.33
N THR A 262 -9.74 1.57 -4.46
CA THR A 262 -10.17 2.11 -5.75
C THR A 262 -11.26 1.25 -6.36
N ASN A 263 -12.25 1.86 -7.02
CA ASN A 263 -13.06 1.14 -8.00
C ASN A 263 -12.32 1.00 -9.35
N VAL A 264 -12.94 0.31 -10.33
CA VAL A 264 -12.31 0.06 -11.64
C VAL A 264 -12.00 1.36 -12.40
N ASN A 265 -12.86 2.38 -12.31
CA ASN A 265 -12.64 3.65 -12.99
C ASN A 265 -11.53 4.47 -12.32
N GLU A 266 -11.47 4.44 -10.99
CA GLU A 266 -10.41 5.09 -10.21
C GLU A 266 -9.05 4.42 -10.46
N HIS A 267 -8.98 3.08 -10.54
CA HIS A 267 -7.74 2.38 -10.91
C HIS A 267 -7.30 2.68 -12.36
N LYS A 268 -8.25 2.76 -13.31
CA LYS A 268 -7.97 3.21 -14.68
C LYS A 268 -7.46 4.65 -14.72
N LEU A 269 -8.01 5.54 -13.91
CA LEU A 269 -7.55 6.92 -13.78
C LEU A 269 -6.10 6.97 -13.28
N ILE A 270 -5.79 6.24 -12.21
CA ILE A 270 -4.42 6.15 -11.66
C ILE A 270 -3.45 5.57 -12.69
N THR A 271 -3.87 4.53 -13.41
CA THR A 271 -3.06 3.93 -14.49
C THR A 271 -2.84 4.92 -15.64
N SER A 272 -3.87 5.68 -16.02
CA SER A 272 -3.78 6.73 -17.02
C SER A 272 -2.82 7.84 -16.58
N ALA A 273 -2.86 8.27 -15.32
CA ALA A 273 -1.92 9.22 -14.74
C ALA A 273 -0.48 8.66 -14.78
N MET A 274 -0.28 7.38 -14.42
CA MET A 274 1.03 6.74 -14.52
C MET A 274 1.57 6.72 -15.95
N THR A 275 0.72 6.62 -16.97
CA THR A 275 1.17 6.68 -18.38
C THR A 275 1.74 8.04 -18.78
N LYS A 276 1.54 9.10 -17.99
CA LYS A 276 2.16 10.41 -18.19
C LYS A 276 3.65 10.41 -17.83
N HIS A 277 4.10 9.48 -16.99
CA HIS A 277 5.52 9.23 -16.71
C HIS A 277 6.18 8.40 -17.81
N VAL A 278 6.20 8.92 -19.04
CA VAL A 278 6.69 8.21 -20.24
C VAL A 278 8.12 7.69 -20.03
N SER A 279 8.99 8.50 -19.44
CA SER A 279 10.40 8.16 -19.14
C SER A 279 10.55 7.05 -18.10
N GLN A 280 9.51 6.82 -17.29
CA GLN A 280 9.56 5.87 -16.17
C GLN A 280 8.64 4.66 -16.37
N PHE A 281 7.67 4.71 -17.28
CA PHE A 281 6.63 3.68 -17.46
C PHE A 281 7.11 2.47 -18.27
N VAL A 282 8.24 1.91 -17.84
CA VAL A 282 8.88 0.71 -18.37
C VAL A 282 8.20 -0.58 -17.89
N TRP A 283 8.60 -1.72 -18.44
CA TRP A 283 7.91 -3.00 -18.28
C TRP A 283 7.64 -3.39 -16.82
N TYR A 284 8.59 -3.21 -15.90
CA TYR A 284 8.38 -3.58 -14.49
C TYR A 284 7.43 -2.63 -13.76
N ARG A 285 7.33 -1.35 -14.17
CA ARG A 285 6.31 -0.43 -13.65
C ARG A 285 4.93 -0.80 -14.17
N LYS A 286 4.81 -1.29 -15.41
CA LYS A 286 3.54 -1.86 -15.92
C LYS A 286 3.09 -3.06 -15.08
N LEU A 287 4.01 -3.98 -14.77
CA LEU A 287 3.71 -5.10 -13.86
C LEU A 287 3.34 -4.61 -12.46
N PHE A 288 4.03 -3.60 -11.94
CA PHE A 288 3.68 -2.99 -10.66
C PHE A 288 2.24 -2.43 -10.68
N MET A 289 1.84 -1.71 -11.73
CA MET A 289 0.48 -1.16 -11.82
C MET A 289 -0.64 -2.22 -11.85
N ILE A 290 -0.32 -3.45 -12.28
CA ILE A 290 -1.25 -4.57 -12.35
C ILE A 290 -1.27 -5.37 -11.04
N PHE A 291 -0.09 -5.68 -10.49
CA PHE A 291 0.03 -6.62 -9.39
C PHE A 291 0.17 -5.95 -8.02
N SER A 292 0.63 -4.71 -7.96
CA SER A 292 0.86 -4.04 -6.68
C SER A 292 -0.46 -3.69 -6.01
N ARG A 293 -0.65 -4.12 -4.76
CA ARG A 293 -1.81 -3.66 -3.98
C ARG A 293 -1.82 -2.15 -3.79
N TYR A 294 -0.70 -1.45 -3.88
CA TYR A 294 -0.64 0.00 -3.62
C TYR A 294 -1.40 0.84 -4.64
N THR A 295 -1.64 0.30 -5.84
CA THR A 295 -2.46 0.98 -6.86
C THR A 295 -3.95 0.72 -6.68
N TYR A 296 -4.32 -0.26 -5.85
CA TYR A 296 -5.71 -0.63 -5.57
C TYR A 296 -6.15 -0.25 -4.16
N ILE A 297 -5.25 -0.36 -3.18
CA ILE A 297 -5.53 -0.32 -1.75
C ILE A 297 -4.41 0.44 -1.03
N ASN A 298 -4.74 1.57 -0.43
CA ASN A 298 -3.86 2.24 0.53
C ASN A 298 -4.38 2.02 1.96
N THR A 299 -3.48 1.60 2.85
CA THR A 299 -3.74 1.58 4.29
C THR A 299 -2.86 2.63 4.96
N LEU A 300 -3.49 3.58 5.67
CA LEU A 300 -2.80 4.73 6.27
C LEU A 300 -2.94 4.72 7.79
N SER A 301 -1.82 4.49 8.46
CA SER A 301 -1.75 4.49 9.92
C SER A 301 -1.57 5.92 10.45
N ASN A 302 -2.18 6.23 11.59
CA ASN A 302 -1.92 7.49 12.27
C ASN A 302 -0.47 7.51 12.75
N PHE A 303 0.21 8.64 12.64
CA PHE A 303 1.55 8.81 13.16
C PHE A 303 1.51 8.98 14.67
N ILE A 304 1.36 7.86 15.36
CA ILE A 304 1.49 7.74 16.81
C ILE A 304 2.93 7.29 17.05
N GLY A 305 3.71 8.14 17.73
CA GLY A 305 5.09 7.83 18.11
C GLY A 305 5.16 6.61 19.00
#